data_AF-A0A822GM42-F1
#
_entry.id   AF-A0A822GM42-F1
#
_cell.length_a   1.000
_cell.length_b   1.000
_cell.length_c   1.000
_cell.angle_alpha   90.00
_cell.angle_beta   90.00
_cell.angle_gamma   90.00
#
_symmetry.space_group_name_H-M   'P 1'
#
loop_
_entity.id
_entity.type
_entity.pdbx_description
1 polymer ?
#
loop_
_entity_poly.entity_id
_entity_poly.type
_entity_poly.pdbx_seq_one_letter_code
_entity_poly.pdbx_strand_id
1 'polypeptide(L)'
;FEIPQPVLDDKNNEIIHKYFWHKLPDFIPENSIVLAETGTAEFGIFNMRAPRGVTFLTQILWGTIGYTVGAALGASLAGKSDNRRVFLLVGDGSFQVIDLNNK
;
A
#
# COMPACT_ATOMS: atom_id res chain seq x y z
N PHE A 1 -1.01 9.69 22.56
CA PHE A 1 -0.90 8.43 21.81
C PHE A 1 0.58 8.08 21.74
N GLU A 2 1.00 7.05 22.47
CA GLU A 2 2.37 6.56 22.37
C GLU A 2 2.47 5.68 21.13
N ILE A 3 3.37 6.02 20.22
CA ILE A 3 3.66 5.21 19.06
C ILE A 3 4.46 4.00 19.57
N PRO A 4 3.99 2.73 19.42
CA PRO A 4 4.79 1.58 19.82
C PRO A 4 6.18 1.68 19.20
N GLN A 5 7.22 1.45 19.99
CA GLN A 5 8.59 1.54 19.46
C GLN A 5 8.75 0.59 18.27
N PRO A 6 9.47 1.02 17.24
CA PRO A 6 9.66 0.20 16.06
C PRO A 6 10.34 -1.13 16.42
N VAL A 7 9.79 -2.25 15.95
CA VAL A 7 10.48 -3.55 15.98
C VAL A 7 11.52 -3.52 14.87
N LEU A 8 12.59 -2.78 15.11
CA LEU A 8 13.75 -2.69 14.23
C LEU A 8 14.49 -4.04 14.27
N ASP A 9 15.32 -4.32 13.27
CA ASP A 9 16.37 -5.32 13.46
C ASP A 9 17.29 -4.83 14.60
N ASP A 10 17.39 -5.62 15.67
CA ASP A 10 18.19 -5.36 16.87
C ASP A 10 19.68 -5.10 16.55
N LYS A 11 20.15 -5.43 15.35
CA LYS A 11 21.56 -5.29 14.95
C LYS A 11 21.89 -3.99 14.21
N ASN A 12 21.00 -3.48 13.36
CA ASN A 12 21.37 -2.46 12.36
C ASN A 12 20.43 -1.23 12.25
N ASN A 13 19.36 -1.12 13.04
CA ASN A 13 18.39 -0.01 12.93
C ASN A 13 17.75 0.10 11.52
N GLU A 14 17.51 -1.04 10.88
CA GLU A 14 16.93 -1.14 9.54
C GLU A 14 15.40 -1.27 9.60
N ILE A 15 14.72 -0.71 8.59
CA ILE A 15 13.28 -0.91 8.39
C ILE A 15 13.08 -2.31 7.81
N ILE A 16 12.48 -3.20 8.59
CA ILE A 16 12.10 -4.54 8.15
C ILE A 16 10.61 -4.60 7.82
N HIS A 17 10.21 -5.51 6.93
CA HIS A 17 8.81 -5.72 6.54
C HIS A 17 7.87 -5.92 7.72
N LYS A 18 8.31 -6.67 8.75
CA LYS A 18 7.52 -6.89 9.97
C LYS A 18 7.12 -5.55 10.61
N TYR A 19 8.08 -4.67 10.82
CA TYR A 19 7.83 -3.34 11.37
C TYR A 19 6.92 -2.50 10.45
N PHE A 20 7.26 -2.43 9.16
CA PHE A 20 6.52 -1.64 8.18
C PHE A 20 5.03 -2.00 8.16
N TRP A 21 4.70 -3.29 8.01
CA TRP A 21 3.32 -3.76 7.94
C TRP A 21 2.53 -3.54 9.24
N HIS A 22 3.19 -3.66 10.39
CA HIS A 22 2.57 -3.38 11.68
C HIS A 22 2.28 -1.88 11.88
N LYS A 23 3.08 -1.00 11.29
CA LYS A 23 2.95 0.46 11.45
C LYS A 23 2.09 1.15 10.42
N LEU A 24 2.10 0.66 9.19
CA LEU A 24 1.37 1.25 8.09
C LEU A 24 -0.09 1.66 8.44
N PRO A 25 -0.91 0.84 9.13
CA PRO A 25 -2.28 1.25 9.45
C PRO A 25 -2.39 2.50 10.34
N ASP A 26 -1.39 2.81 11.18
CA ASP A 26 -1.37 4.02 12.01
C ASP A 26 -1.27 5.31 11.16
N PHE A 27 -0.79 5.20 9.91
CA PHE A 27 -0.61 6.31 8.98
C PHE A 27 -1.75 6.46 7.98
N ILE A 28 -2.70 5.52 7.95
CA ILE A 28 -3.83 5.52 7.03
C ILE A 28 -5.02 6.20 7.72
N PRO A 29 -5.55 7.32 7.20
CA PRO A 29 -6.80 7.91 7.70
C PRO A 29 -8.02 7.01 7.44
N GLU A 30 -9.07 7.18 8.24
CA GLU A 30 -10.38 6.59 7.95
C GLU A 30 -10.88 6.98 6.55
N ASN A 31 -11.70 6.12 5.95
CA ASN A 31 -12.28 6.28 4.60
C ASN A 31 -11.27 6.35 3.45
N SER A 32 -10.00 6.03 3.67
CA SER A 32 -8.98 5.96 2.61
C SER A 32 -9.24 4.84 1.60
N ILE A 33 -8.59 4.92 0.43
CA ILE A 33 -8.51 3.84 -0.56
C ILE A 33 -7.07 3.34 -0.55
N VAL A 34 -6.88 2.03 -0.39
CA VAL A 34 -5.56 1.40 -0.37
C VAL A 34 -5.46 0.41 -1.52
N LEU A 35 -4.51 0.63 -2.40
CA LEU A 35 -4.16 -0.29 -3.48
C LEU A 35 -2.92 -1.08 -3.06
N ALA A 36 -2.99 -2.40 -3.18
CA ALA A 36 -1.85 -3.28 -2.94
C ALA A 36 -1.49 -4.02 -4.22
N GLU A 37 -0.23 -3.88 -4.63
CA GLU A 37 0.28 -4.58 -5.80
C GLU A 37 0.58 -6.04 -5.52
N THR A 38 0.49 -6.84 -6.58
CA THR A 38 0.96 -8.22 -6.66
C THR A 38 2.38 -8.33 -6.08
N GLY A 39 2.54 -9.23 -5.11
CA GLY A 39 3.79 -9.42 -4.37
C GLY A 39 3.61 -9.18 -2.87
N THR A 40 4.67 -8.76 -2.18
CA THR A 40 4.65 -8.62 -0.72
C THR A 40 3.57 -7.65 -0.23
N ALA A 41 3.19 -6.65 -1.04
CA ALA A 41 2.16 -5.69 -0.67
C ALA A 41 0.77 -6.32 -0.55
N GLU A 42 0.39 -7.13 -1.53
CA GLU A 42 -0.86 -7.90 -1.53
C GLU A 42 -1.01 -8.78 -0.28
N PHE A 43 0.05 -9.49 0.13
CA PHE A 43 0.03 -10.29 1.35
C PHE A 43 0.08 -9.45 2.64
N GLY A 44 0.77 -8.32 2.60
CA GLY A 44 0.90 -7.40 3.73
C GLY A 44 -0.45 -6.83 4.18
N ILE A 45 -1.30 -6.43 3.22
CA ILE A 45 -2.60 -5.83 3.54
C ILE A 45 -3.61 -6.82 4.13
N PHE A 46 -3.52 -8.13 3.85
CA PHE A 46 -4.44 -9.13 4.43
C PHE A 46 -4.33 -9.23 5.95
N ASN A 47 -3.14 -8.94 6.50
CA ASN A 47 -2.89 -8.96 7.94
C ASN A 47 -3.06 -7.58 8.59
N MET A 48 -3.46 -6.57 7.82
CA MET A 48 -3.58 -5.20 8.30
C MET A 48 -4.93 -4.96 8.99
N ARG A 49 -4.89 -4.41 10.20
CA ARG A 49 -6.09 -3.89 10.87
C ARG A 49 -6.41 -2.51 10.32
N ALA A 50 -7.26 -2.48 9.29
CA ALA A 50 -7.60 -1.24 8.62
C ALA A 50 -8.46 -0.31 9.49
N PRO A 51 -8.23 1.01 9.44
CA PRO A 51 -9.16 2.01 9.94
C PRO A 51 -10.56 1.87 9.33
N ARG A 52 -11.56 2.47 9.98
CA ARG A 52 -12.96 2.42 9.52
C ARG A 52 -13.09 2.96 8.10
N GLY A 53 -13.91 2.29 7.29
CA GLY A 53 -14.29 2.75 5.95
C GLY A 53 -13.18 2.68 4.90
N VAL A 54 -12.03 2.09 5.22
CA VAL A 54 -10.98 1.84 4.23
C VAL A 54 -11.48 0.87 3.16
N THR A 55 -11.24 1.18 1.89
CA THR A 55 -11.48 0.28 0.76
C THR A 55 -10.14 -0.27 0.25
N PHE A 56 -10.03 -1.59 0.15
CA PHE A 56 -8.88 -2.26 -0.44
C PHE A 56 -9.13 -2.60 -1.91
N LEU A 57 -8.16 -2.30 -2.77
CA LEU A 57 -8.13 -2.75 -4.16
C LEU A 57 -6.86 -3.58 -4.36
N THR A 58 -7.05 -4.83 -4.77
CA THR A 58 -5.98 -5.75 -5.18
C THR A 58 -6.49 -6.62 -6.32
N GLN A 59 -5.60 -7.31 -7.02
CA GLN A 59 -5.92 -8.11 -8.20
C GLN A 59 -5.46 -9.56 -8.06
N ILE A 60 -5.68 -10.14 -6.88
CA ILE A 60 -5.09 -11.43 -6.45
C ILE A 60 -5.30 -12.60 -7.41
N LEU A 61 -6.36 -12.57 -8.21
CA LEU A 61 -6.64 -13.63 -9.18
C LEU A 61 -5.91 -13.40 -10.51
N TRP A 62 -5.76 -12.15 -10.97
CA TRP A 62 -5.18 -11.85 -12.28
C TRP A 62 -3.67 -11.58 -12.22
N GLY A 63 -3.19 -10.96 -11.14
CA GLY A 63 -1.76 -10.88 -10.80
C GLY A 63 -0.87 -10.15 -11.81
N THR A 64 -1.37 -9.16 -12.54
CA THR A 64 -0.57 -8.41 -13.53
C THR A 64 0.25 -7.31 -12.85
N ILE A 65 1.54 -7.54 -12.62
CA ILE A 65 2.43 -6.53 -12.00
C ILE A 65 2.40 -5.18 -12.74
N GLY A 66 2.32 -4.08 -11.99
CA GLY A 66 2.27 -2.71 -12.51
C GLY A 66 0.85 -2.15 -12.73
N TYR A 67 -0.18 -3.01 -12.73
CA TYR A 67 -1.59 -2.59 -12.84
C TYR A 67 -1.97 -1.55 -11.78
N THR A 68 -1.48 -1.70 -10.54
CA THR A 68 -1.94 -0.85 -9.43
C THR A 68 -1.51 0.60 -9.57
N VAL A 69 -0.46 0.89 -10.34
CA VAL A 69 -0.01 2.27 -10.62
C VAL A 69 -1.07 3.03 -11.41
N GLY A 70 -1.58 2.44 -12.50
CA GLY A 70 -2.67 3.02 -13.28
C GLY A 70 -4.00 3.02 -12.52
N ALA A 71 -4.28 1.94 -11.78
CA ALA A 71 -5.48 1.85 -10.96
C ALA A 71 -5.51 2.93 -9.85
N ALA A 72 -4.37 3.31 -9.28
CA ALA A 72 -4.28 4.35 -8.27
C ALA A 72 -4.69 5.73 -8.80
N LEU A 73 -4.36 6.04 -10.06
CA LEU A 73 -4.85 7.24 -10.73
C LEU A 73 -6.38 7.22 -10.86
N GLY A 74 -6.95 6.12 -11.34
CA GLY A 74 -8.40 5.95 -11.45
C GLY A 74 -9.12 6.07 -10.09
N ALA A 75 -8.57 5.42 -9.06
CA ALA A 75 -9.08 5.51 -7.69
C ALA A 75 -9.01 6.94 -7.14
N SER A 76 -7.94 7.69 -7.44
CA SER A 76 -7.78 9.08 -7.01
C SER A 76 -8.80 10.00 -7.66
N LEU A 77 -9.10 9.78 -8.94
CA LEU A 77 -10.14 10.54 -9.66
C LEU A 77 -11.53 10.22 -9.10
N ALA A 78 -11.83 8.94 -8.85
CA ALA A 78 -13.12 8.51 -8.30
C ALA A 78 -13.33 8.97 -6.85
N GLY A 79 -12.29 8.94 -6.03
CA GLY A 79 -12.35 9.34 -4.61
C GLY A 79 -12.38 10.85 -4.36
N LYS A 80 -12.25 11.67 -5.41
CA LYS A 80 -12.08 13.13 -5.30
C LYS A 80 -13.30 13.83 -4.72
N SER A 81 -14.52 13.45 -5.10
CA SER A 81 -15.77 14.07 -4.59
C SER A 81 -15.94 13.90 -3.09
N ASP A 82 -15.46 12.76 -2.57
CA ASP A 82 -15.62 12.34 -1.18
C ASP A 82 -14.36 12.62 -0.34
N ASN A 83 -13.39 13.37 -0.90
CA ASN A 83 -12.11 13.71 -0.29
C ASN A 83 -11.33 12.49 0.26
N ARG A 84 -11.40 11.36 -0.46
CA ARG A 84 -10.76 10.11 -0.05
C ARG A 84 -9.28 10.13 -0.43
N ARG A 85 -8.40 9.81 0.53
CA ARG A 85 -6.96 9.70 0.28
C ARG A 85 -6.63 8.32 -0.30
N VAL A 86 -5.82 8.31 -1.36
CA VAL A 86 -5.32 7.08 -1.99
C VAL A 86 -3.92 6.76 -1.50
N PHE A 87 -3.71 5.51 -1.11
CA PHE A 87 -2.41 4.93 -0.79
C PHE A 87 -2.11 3.83 -1.79
N LEU A 88 -0.94 3.90 -2.43
CA LEU A 88 -0.45 2.86 -3.34
C LEU A 88 0.74 2.16 -2.69
N LEU A 89 0.61 0.85 -2.48
CA LEU A 89 1.65 -0.02 -1.97
C LEU A 89 2.17 -0.87 -3.13
N VAL A 90 3.26 -0.43 -3.73
CA VAL A 90 3.82 -1.01 -4.96
C VAL A 90 5.29 -1.36 -4.75
N GLY A 91 5.69 -2.54 -5.20
CA GLY A 91 7.10 -2.92 -5.25
C GLY A 91 7.81 -2.18 -6.39
N ASP A 92 9.11 -1.94 -6.24
CA ASP A 92 9.97 -1.32 -7.23
C ASP A 92 9.92 -2.02 -8.60
N GLY A 93 9.98 -3.36 -8.62
CA GLY A 93 9.89 -4.13 -9.87
C GLY A 93 8.57 -3.91 -10.62
N SER A 94 7.43 -3.84 -9.90
CA SER A 94 6.13 -3.54 -10.52
C SER A 94 6.07 -2.09 -11.02
N PHE A 95 6.67 -1.16 -10.27
CA PHE A 95 6.72 0.24 -10.65
C PHE A 95 7.56 0.47 -11.91
N GLN A 96 8.66 -0.28 -12.09
CA GLN A 96 9.52 -0.18 -13.28
C GLN A 96 8.83 -0.66 -14.57
N VAL A 97 7.91 -1.63 -14.50
CA VAL A 97 7.23 -2.19 -15.70
C VAL A 97 6.35 -1.16 -16.40
N ILE A 98 5.84 -0.17 -15.67
CA ILE A 98 4.96 0.88 -16.22
C ILE A 98 5.72 2.18 -16.52
N ASP A 99 7.02 2.24 -16.25
CA ASP A 99 7.84 3.41 -16.58
C ASP A 99 7.89 3.61 -18.10
N LEU A 100 7.39 4.76 -18.54
CA LEU A 100 7.33 5.15 -19.95
C LEU A 100 8.71 5.47 -20.53
N ASN A 101 9.71 5.73 -19.69
CA ASN A 101 11.07 6.05 -20.13
C ASN A 101 11.94 4.81 -20.37
N ASN A 102 11.42 3.62 -20.09
CA ASN A 102 12.12 2.34 -20.24
C ASN A 102 11.59 1.53 -21.45
N LYS A 103 10.93 2.22 -22.40
CA LYS A 103 10.54 1.70 -23.72
C LYS A 103 11.28 2.43 -24.84
#